data_AF-I4EI39-F1
#
_entry.id   AF-I4EI39-F1
#
_cell.length_a   1.000
_cell.length_b   1.000
_cell.length_c   1.000
_cell.angle_alpha   90.00
_cell.angle_beta   90.00
_cell.angle_gamma   90.00
#
_symmetry.space_group_name_H-M   'P 1'
#
loop_
_entity.id
_entity.type
_entity.pdbx_description
1 polymer ?
#
loop_
_entity_poly.entity_id
_entity_poly.type
_entity_poly.pdbx_seq_one_letter_code
_entity_poly.pdbx_strand_id
1 'polypeptide(L)'
;MPEADSTAPFPELPGELDYDPNALLQLVARARDGERFDLLEGLLDAVNWHEQFASTGTGILTPDDIARLRDHYRSRFADIDPIYLAELISTEVMTILLANGDIVFSDQLKRIGREDPELWMEIRAFFSKKELTTALLATAQQRGER
;
A
#
# COMPACT_ATOMS: atom_id res chain seq x y z
N MET A 1 -37.95 4.26 6.51
CA MET A 1 -36.57 4.27 5.99
C MET A 1 -35.76 5.21 6.86
N PRO A 2 -34.75 4.74 7.60
CA PRO A 2 -33.78 5.65 8.19
C PRO A 2 -32.69 5.93 7.14
N GLU A 3 -32.53 7.22 6.81
CA GLU A 3 -31.35 7.77 6.17
C GLU A 3 -30.19 7.64 7.17
N ALA A 4 -29.24 6.75 6.89
CA ALA A 4 -27.95 6.73 7.57
C ALA A 4 -26.96 7.48 6.67
N ASP A 5 -26.68 8.72 7.05
CA ASP A 5 -25.69 9.59 6.46
C ASP A 5 -24.27 9.05 6.77
N SER A 6 -23.78 8.11 5.97
CA SER A 6 -22.38 7.64 6.06
C SER A 6 -21.49 8.60 5.24
N THR A 7 -20.99 9.64 5.90
CA THR A 7 -20.21 10.72 5.29
C THR A 7 -18.74 10.37 5.02
N ALA A 8 -18.29 9.12 5.24
CA ALA A 8 -16.96 8.69 4.85
C ALA A 8 -16.92 8.45 3.32
N PRO A 9 -16.15 9.22 2.55
CA PRO A 9 -16.03 8.99 1.11
C PRO A 9 -15.41 7.61 0.87
N PHE A 10 -15.90 6.92 -0.15
CA PHE A 10 -15.26 5.69 -0.63
C PHE A 10 -13.82 6.03 -1.04
N PRO A 11 -12.82 5.21 -0.66
CA PRO A 11 -11.45 5.36 -1.12
C PRO A 11 -11.38 5.61 -2.62
N GLU A 12 -10.68 6.66 -3.02
CA GLU A 12 -10.48 7.06 -4.40
C GLU A 12 -9.13 6.62 -4.95
N LEU A 13 -8.14 6.45 -4.08
CA LEU A 13 -6.77 6.06 -4.38
C LEU A 13 -6.38 4.77 -3.62
N PRO A 14 -5.45 3.95 -4.14
CA PRO A 14 -5.02 2.74 -3.43
C PRO A 14 -4.46 3.02 -2.03
N GLY A 15 -3.75 4.13 -1.84
CA GLY A 15 -3.20 4.49 -0.52
C GLY A 15 -4.23 4.86 0.54
N GLU A 16 -5.52 4.91 0.20
CA GLU A 16 -6.62 5.21 1.13
C GLU A 16 -7.32 3.94 1.62
N LEU A 17 -6.93 2.76 1.12
CA LEU A 17 -7.41 1.47 1.61
C LEU A 17 -6.64 1.05 2.86
N ASP A 18 -7.35 0.43 3.79
CA ASP A 18 -6.80 -0.22 4.98
C ASP A 18 -6.29 -1.62 4.63
N TYR A 19 -5.01 -1.87 4.91
CA TYR A 19 -4.31 -3.11 4.55
C TYR A 19 -3.96 -3.95 5.78
N ASP A 20 -4.11 -5.27 5.69
CA ASP A 20 -3.57 -6.22 6.67
C ASP A 20 -2.03 -6.17 6.62
N PRO A 21 -1.37 -5.75 7.71
CA PRO A 21 0.08 -5.71 7.78
C PRO A 21 0.75 -7.05 7.47
N ASN A 22 0.14 -8.17 7.90
CA ASN A 22 0.69 -9.50 7.67
C ASN A 22 0.57 -9.91 6.21
N ALA A 23 -0.55 -9.57 5.56
CA ALA A 23 -0.76 -9.88 4.14
C ALA A 23 0.25 -9.11 3.27
N LEU A 24 0.51 -7.83 3.56
CA LEU A 24 1.54 -7.04 2.87
C LEU A 24 2.96 -7.62 3.04
N LEU A 25 3.32 -8.02 4.26
CA LEU A 25 4.61 -8.69 4.51
C LEU A 25 4.73 -10.02 3.75
N GLN A 26 3.66 -10.80 3.69
CA GLN A 26 3.61 -12.04 2.91
C GLN A 26 3.73 -11.78 1.41
N LEU A 27 3.12 -10.72 0.89
CA LEU A 27 3.24 -10.32 -0.52
C LEU A 27 4.70 -10.04 -0.89
N VAL A 28 5.43 -9.32 -0.04
CA VAL A 28 6.86 -9.08 -0.23
C VAL A 28 7.68 -10.37 -0.10
N ALA A 29 7.35 -11.24 0.85
CA ALA A 29 8.03 -12.52 1.00
C ALA A 29 7.91 -13.40 -0.26
N ARG A 30 6.72 -13.47 -0.86
CA ARG A 30 6.48 -14.16 -2.13
C ARG A 30 7.32 -13.59 -3.28
N ALA A 31 7.36 -12.26 -3.41
CA ALA A 31 8.19 -11.60 -4.41
C ALA A 31 9.69 -11.91 -4.21
N ARG A 32 10.16 -11.92 -2.96
CA ARG A 32 11.54 -12.29 -2.61
C ARG A 32 11.88 -13.73 -3.01
N ASP A 33 10.91 -14.63 -2.90
CA ASP A 33 11.07 -16.04 -3.28
C ASP A 33 10.97 -16.25 -4.80
N GLY A 34 10.84 -15.17 -5.58
CA GLY A 34 10.83 -15.17 -7.04
C GLY A 34 9.46 -15.45 -7.66
N GLU A 35 8.38 -15.43 -6.85
CA GLU A 35 7.02 -15.55 -7.36
C GLU A 35 6.66 -14.35 -8.22
N ARG A 36 5.97 -14.60 -9.35
CA ARG A 36 5.42 -13.57 -10.23
C ARG A 36 3.92 -13.51 -10.06
N PHE A 37 3.40 -12.32 -9.81
CA PHE A 37 1.97 -12.09 -9.62
C PHE A 37 1.58 -10.68 -10.08
N ASP A 38 0.28 -10.47 -10.23
CA ASP A 38 -0.30 -9.15 -10.46
C ASP A 38 -0.27 -8.34 -9.15
N LEU A 39 0.39 -7.19 -9.15
CA LEU A 39 0.54 -6.35 -7.95
C LEU A 39 -0.79 -5.79 -7.46
N LEU A 40 -1.70 -5.45 -8.38
CA LEU A 40 -3.01 -4.92 -8.00
C LEU A 40 -3.84 -6.01 -7.33
N GLU A 41 -3.86 -7.22 -7.89
CA GLU A 41 -4.56 -8.34 -7.24
C GLU A 41 -3.98 -8.66 -5.87
N GLY A 42 -2.65 -8.72 -5.75
CA GLY A 42 -1.99 -8.98 -4.48
C GLY A 42 -2.24 -7.89 -3.44
N LEU A 43 -2.36 -6.63 -3.88
CA LEU A 43 -2.72 -5.51 -3.01
C LEU A 43 -4.19 -5.60 -2.55
N LEU A 44 -5.12 -5.94 -3.45
CA LEU A 44 -6.53 -6.12 -3.13
C LEU A 44 -6.80 -7.35 -2.24
N ASP A 45 -5.96 -8.39 -2.35
CA ASP A 45 -5.94 -9.52 -1.42
C ASP A 45 -5.55 -9.10 0.00
N ALA A 46 -4.75 -8.04 0.14
CA ALA A 46 -4.26 -7.55 1.42
C ALA A 46 -5.21 -6.55 2.10
N VAL A 47 -6.34 -6.18 1.51
CA VAL A 47 -7.25 -5.18 2.10
C VAL A 47 -8.06 -5.77 3.26
N ASN A 48 -8.11 -5.04 4.38
CA ASN A 48 -9.01 -5.30 5.50
C ASN A 48 -10.44 -4.84 5.18
N TRP A 49 -11.13 -5.52 4.26
CA TRP A 49 -12.45 -5.10 3.77
C TRP A 49 -13.47 -4.82 4.89
N HIS A 50 -13.47 -5.66 5.93
CA HIS A 50 -14.36 -5.48 7.07
C HIS A 50 -14.04 -4.21 7.85
N GLU A 51 -12.78 -3.93 8.17
CA GLU A 51 -12.39 -2.71 8.91
C GLU A 51 -12.59 -1.45 8.06
N GLN A 52 -12.22 -1.50 6.78
CA GLN A 52 -12.37 -0.41 5.82
C GLN A 52 -13.83 0.10 5.70
N PHE A 53 -14.80 -0.83 5.75
CA PHE A 53 -16.21 -0.53 5.51
C PHE A 53 -17.11 -0.81 6.72
N ALA A 54 -16.55 -1.10 7.89
CA ALA A 54 -17.27 -1.41 9.14
C ALA A 54 -18.32 -0.35 9.51
N SER A 55 -18.12 0.90 9.08
CA SER A 55 -18.94 2.06 9.41
C SER A 55 -19.96 2.46 8.35
N THR A 56 -19.94 1.85 7.16
CA THR A 56 -20.80 2.23 6.01
C THR A 56 -22.16 1.52 5.98
N GLY A 57 -22.47 0.66 6.96
CA GLY A 57 -23.75 -0.05 7.01
C GLY A 57 -23.96 -0.85 8.30
N THR A 58 -25.16 -1.38 8.49
CA THR A 58 -25.59 -2.06 9.74
C THR A 58 -25.20 -3.54 9.83
N GLY A 59 -24.26 -4.03 9.03
CA GLY A 59 -23.98 -5.47 8.94
C GLY A 59 -22.53 -5.81 8.58
N ILE A 60 -22.12 -7.00 9.01
CA ILE A 60 -20.85 -7.64 8.62
C ILE A 60 -20.88 -7.86 7.10
N LEU A 61 -19.83 -7.46 6.40
CA LEU A 61 -19.70 -7.74 4.96
C LEU A 61 -19.77 -9.25 4.70
N THR A 62 -20.64 -9.63 3.78
CA THR A 62 -20.72 -11.00 3.27
C THR A 62 -19.60 -11.25 2.25
N PRO A 63 -19.26 -12.52 1.95
CA PRO A 63 -18.31 -12.84 0.90
C PRO A 63 -18.67 -12.24 -0.47
N ASP A 64 -19.96 -12.17 -0.80
CA ASP A 64 -20.44 -11.57 -2.05
C ASP A 64 -20.26 -10.04 -2.05
N ASP A 65 -20.37 -9.38 -0.90
CA ASP A 65 -20.09 -7.94 -0.78
C ASP A 65 -18.61 -7.65 -1.02
N ILE A 66 -17.73 -8.47 -0.42
CA ILE A 66 -16.27 -8.36 -0.59
C ILE A 66 -15.89 -8.61 -2.04
N ALA A 67 -16.46 -9.62 -2.69
CA ALA A 67 -16.21 -9.88 -4.10
C ALA A 67 -16.59 -8.68 -4.97
N ARG A 68 -17.75 -8.04 -4.73
CA ARG A 68 -18.16 -6.83 -5.45
C ARG A 68 -17.26 -5.63 -5.18
N LEU A 69 -16.81 -5.44 -3.94
CA LEU A 69 -15.86 -4.39 -3.59
C LEU A 69 -14.52 -4.61 -4.29
N ARG A 70 -14.01 -5.84 -4.29
CA ARG A 70 -12.80 -6.20 -5.00
C ARG A 70 -12.92 -5.93 -6.50
N ASP A 71 -14.03 -6.33 -7.11
CA ASP A 71 -14.28 -6.09 -8.54
C ASP A 71 -14.36 -4.59 -8.85
N HIS A 72 -15.03 -3.83 -7.99
CA HIS A 72 -15.10 -2.37 -8.10
C HIS A 72 -13.70 -1.74 -8.06
N TYR A 73 -12.89 -2.07 -7.05
CA TYR A 73 -11.57 -1.48 -6.88
C TYR A 73 -10.54 -1.98 -7.89
N ARG A 74 -10.63 -3.23 -8.35
CA ARG A 74 -9.87 -3.73 -9.50
C ARG A 74 -10.13 -2.86 -10.73
N SER A 75 -11.40 -2.64 -11.06
CA SER A 75 -11.75 -1.80 -12.22
C SER A 75 -11.32 -0.34 -12.01
N ARG A 76 -11.45 0.18 -10.78
CA ARG A 76 -11.09 1.56 -10.46
C ARG A 76 -9.60 1.82 -10.58
N PHE A 77 -8.78 0.85 -10.21
CA PHE A 77 -7.32 0.98 -10.14
C PHE A 77 -6.59 0.32 -11.31
N ALA A 78 -7.31 -0.15 -12.33
CA ALA A 78 -6.74 -0.88 -13.47
C ALA A 78 -5.69 -0.07 -14.25
N ASP A 79 -5.82 1.26 -14.30
CA ASP A 79 -4.91 2.15 -15.02
C ASP A 79 -3.73 2.64 -14.17
N ILE A 80 -3.60 2.18 -12.92
CA ILE A 80 -2.51 2.60 -12.04
C ILE A 80 -1.23 1.86 -12.42
N ASP A 81 -0.17 2.62 -12.61
CA ASP A 81 1.13 2.08 -12.98
C ASP A 81 1.65 1.10 -11.90
N PRO A 82 2.10 -0.12 -12.27
CA PRO A 82 2.65 -1.08 -11.31
C PRO A 82 3.79 -0.54 -10.45
N ILE A 83 4.57 0.42 -10.95
CA ILE A 83 5.65 1.07 -10.19
C ILE A 83 5.10 1.88 -9.03
N TYR A 84 3.98 2.59 -9.24
CA TYR A 84 3.31 3.32 -8.16
C TYR A 84 2.78 2.35 -7.09
N LEU A 85 2.18 1.22 -7.50
CA LEU A 85 1.73 0.19 -6.54
C LEU A 85 2.90 -0.40 -5.74
N ALA A 86 4.04 -0.63 -6.39
CA ALA A 86 5.25 -1.10 -5.73
C ALA A 86 5.79 -0.07 -4.72
N GLU A 87 5.77 1.23 -5.05
CA GLU A 87 6.16 2.32 -4.14
C GLU A 87 5.24 2.40 -2.92
N LEU A 88 3.92 2.28 -3.14
CA LEU A 88 2.93 2.23 -2.05
C LEU A 88 3.20 1.05 -1.12
N ILE A 89 3.30 -0.17 -1.67
CA ILE A 89 3.58 -1.39 -0.89
C ILE A 89 4.89 -1.24 -0.12
N SER A 90 5.94 -0.70 -0.75
CA SER A 90 7.21 -0.44 -0.08
C SER A 90 7.04 0.49 1.12
N THR A 91 6.30 1.58 0.96
CA THR A 91 6.04 2.56 2.02
C THR A 91 5.28 1.94 3.20
N GLU A 92 4.21 1.18 2.92
CA GLU A 92 3.44 0.49 3.94
C GLU A 92 4.31 -0.53 4.69
N VAL A 93 5.07 -1.35 3.97
CA VAL A 93 5.95 -2.36 4.56
C VAL A 93 7.04 -1.72 5.41
N MET A 94 7.67 -0.63 4.97
CA MET A 94 8.65 0.10 5.79
C MET A 94 8.01 0.65 7.07
N THR A 95 6.76 1.12 6.99
CA THR A 95 6.00 1.61 8.16
C THR A 95 5.72 0.47 9.14
N ILE A 96 5.32 -0.70 8.64
CA ILE A 96 5.08 -1.91 9.44
C ILE A 96 6.36 -2.38 10.13
N LEU A 97 7.47 -2.47 9.40
CA LEU A 97 8.77 -2.89 9.94
C LEU A 97 9.30 -1.91 10.99
N LEU A 98 9.06 -0.62 10.81
CA LEU A 98 9.38 0.40 11.81
C LEU A 98 8.53 0.23 13.08
N ALA A 99 7.22 -0.01 12.93
CA ALA A 99 6.30 -0.21 14.05
C ALA A 99 6.62 -1.49 14.85
N ASN A 100 7.02 -2.56 14.17
CA ASN A 100 7.41 -3.83 14.78
C ASN A 100 8.81 -3.79 15.42
N GLY A 101 9.60 -2.76 15.14
CA GLY A 101 10.98 -2.62 15.64
C GLY A 101 12.01 -3.42 14.85
N ASP A 102 11.63 -3.99 13.70
CA ASP A 102 12.56 -4.64 12.76
C ASP A 102 13.49 -3.60 12.09
N ILE A 103 13.00 -2.37 11.94
CA ILE A 103 13.79 -1.20 11.59
C ILE A 103 13.85 -0.29 12.82
N VAL A 104 15.05 0.02 13.29
CA VAL A 104 15.26 0.94 14.42
C VAL A 104 16.02 2.16 13.95
N PHE A 105 15.35 3.32 13.98
CA PHE A 105 16.01 4.59 13.77
C PHE A 105 16.84 5.00 14.99
N SER A 106 18.00 5.59 14.72
CA SER A 106 18.84 6.19 15.76
C SER A 106 18.10 7.35 16.44
N ASP A 107 18.47 7.65 17.68
CA ASP A 107 17.88 8.78 18.42
C ASP A 107 18.15 10.12 17.74
N GLN A 108 19.25 10.23 16.99
CA GLN A 108 19.55 11.39 16.17
C GLN A 108 18.55 11.52 15.01
N LEU A 109 18.26 10.43 14.30
CA LEU A 109 17.30 10.45 13.19
C LEU A 109 15.88 10.73 13.69
N LYS A 110 15.48 10.13 14.83
CA LYS A 110 14.20 10.42 15.50
C LYS A 110 14.07 11.89 15.90
N ARG A 111 15.16 12.53 16.34
CA ARG A 111 15.17 13.98 16.62
C ARG A 111 14.94 14.79 15.37
N ILE A 112 15.63 14.51 14.27
CA ILE A 112 15.44 15.22 13.00
C ILE A 112 13.96 15.18 12.59
N GLY A 113 13.33 14.00 12.60
CA GLY A 113 11.92 13.87 12.25
C GLY A 113 10.94 14.64 13.14
N ARG A 114 11.31 15.00 14.38
CA ARG A 114 10.47 15.77 15.31
C ARG A 114 10.80 17.26 15.33
N GLU A 115 12.08 17.60 15.26
CA GLU A 115 12.61 18.95 15.51
C GLU A 115 12.86 19.72 14.21
N ASP A 116 13.05 19.01 13.08
CA ASP A 116 13.29 19.60 11.76
C ASP A 116 12.47 18.87 10.67
N PRO A 117 11.14 19.10 10.62
CA PRO A 117 10.25 18.42 9.69
C PRO A 117 10.53 18.76 8.22
N GLU A 118 11.05 19.96 7.93
CA GLU A 118 11.41 20.36 6.56
C GLU A 118 12.59 19.54 6.05
N LEU A 119 13.67 19.45 6.84
CA LEU A 119 14.81 18.60 6.50
C LEU A 119 14.39 17.13 6.38
N TRP A 120 13.51 16.67 7.27
CA TRP A 120 12.97 15.31 7.19
C TRP A 120 12.22 15.06 5.87
N MET A 121 11.41 16.02 5.42
CA MET A 121 10.74 15.94 4.12
C MET A 121 11.73 15.92 2.95
N GLU A 122 12.80 16.73 3.00
CA GLU A 122 13.85 16.71 1.97
C GLU A 122 14.54 15.34 1.88
N ILE A 123 14.89 14.76 3.02
CA ILE A 123 15.50 13.43 3.09
C ILE A 123 14.56 12.38 2.49
N ARG A 124 13.29 12.37 2.89
CA ARG A 124 12.29 11.44 2.33
C ARG A 124 12.15 11.61 0.81
N ALA A 125 12.06 12.85 0.34
CA ALA A 125 11.93 13.13 -1.09
C ALA A 125 13.15 12.64 -1.90
N PHE A 126 14.36 12.73 -1.34
CA PHE A 126 15.56 12.17 -1.98
C PHE A 126 15.47 10.65 -2.12
N PHE A 127 15.11 9.94 -1.06
CA PHE A 127 15.01 8.47 -1.09
C PHE A 127 13.88 8.00 -2.01
N SER A 128 12.69 8.59 -1.95
CA SER A 128 11.59 8.24 -2.87
C SER A 128 11.99 8.43 -4.33
N LYS A 129 12.63 9.55 -4.69
CA LYS A 129 13.12 9.77 -6.07
C LYS A 129 14.17 8.75 -6.48
N LYS A 130 15.07 8.37 -5.58
CA LYS A 130 16.09 7.36 -5.83
C LYS A 130 15.46 5.97 -6.04
N GLU A 131 14.49 5.60 -5.22
CA GLU A 131 13.74 4.34 -5.32
C GLU A 131 12.98 4.27 -6.64
N LEU A 132 12.19 5.29 -6.95
CA LEU A 132 11.46 5.41 -8.21
C LEU A 132 12.38 5.29 -9.42
N THR A 133 13.50 6.03 -9.42
CA THR A 133 14.49 5.97 -10.51
C THR A 133 15.07 4.55 -10.64
N THR A 134 15.35 3.89 -9.52
CA THR A 134 15.86 2.50 -9.52
C THR A 134 14.83 1.53 -10.07
N ALA A 135 13.56 1.65 -9.68
CA ALA A 135 12.47 0.82 -10.16
C ALA A 135 12.22 1.00 -11.67
N LEU A 136 12.23 2.25 -12.15
CA LEU A 136 12.13 2.58 -13.57
C LEU A 136 13.28 1.94 -14.36
N LEU A 137 14.52 2.07 -13.88
CA LEU A 137 15.69 1.47 -14.53
C LEU A 137 15.63 -0.06 -14.50
N ALA A 138 15.22 -0.67 -13.39
CA ALA A 138 15.07 -2.13 -13.28
C ALA A 138 14.02 -2.68 -14.24
N THR A 139 12.90 -1.95 -14.40
CA THR A 139 11.84 -2.28 -15.36
C THR A 139 12.30 -2.08 -16.80
N ALA A 140 13.00 -0.98 -17.09
CA ALA A 140 13.58 -0.72 -18.40
C ALA A 140 14.66 -1.73 -18.79
N GLN A 141 15.38 -2.28 -17.80
CA GLN A 141 16.38 -3.32 -17.95
C GLN A 141 15.77 -4.71 -18.21
N GLN A 142 14.60 -4.79 -18.87
CA GLN A 142 14.11 -6.04 -19.45
C GLN A 142 15.27 -6.69 -20.22
N ARG A 143 15.75 -7.83 -19.70
CA ARG A 143 16.68 -8.69 -20.43
C ARG A 143 16.00 -8.96 -21.76
N GLY A 144 16.60 -8.45 -22.85
CA GLY A 144 16.22 -8.90 -24.19
C GLY A 144 16.16 -10.43 -24.15
N GLU A 145 14.99 -10.97 -24.47
CA GLU A 145 14.75 -12.40 -24.54
C GLU A 145 15.90 -13.03 -25.35
N ARG A 146 16.66 -13.89 -24.69
CA ARG A 146 17.59 -14.83 -25.32
C ARG A 146 17.19 -16.22 -24.90
#